data_AF-A0A1H0T647-F1
#
_entry.id   AF-A0A1H0T647-F1
#
_cell.length_a   1.000
_cell.length_b   1.000
_cell.length_c   1.000
_cell.angle_alpha   90.00
_cell.angle_beta   90.00
_cell.angle_gamma   90.00
#
_symmetry.space_group_name_H-M   'P 1'
#
loop_
_entity.id
_entity.type
_entity.pdbx_description
1 polymer ?
#
loop_
_entity_poly.entity_id
_entity_poly.type
_entity_poly.pdbx_seq_one_letter_code
_entity_poly.pdbx_strand_id
1 'polypeptide(L)' 'MSGNQTLIPMKVAAGMSVPSQVHLPDASVVFPDATGQIMCPALFVVSLMNAGFQIVVAGGTTHVP' A
#
# COMPACT_ATOMS: atom_id res chain seq x y z
N MET A 1 -1.25 19.19 -1.17
CA MET A 1 -2.01 19.32 0.10
C MET A 1 -1.27 18.50 1.15
N SER A 2 -0.71 19.12 2.18
CA SER A 2 -0.03 18.40 3.27
C SER A 2 -1.00 18.28 4.45
N GLY A 3 -1.88 17.28 4.39
CA GLY A 3 -2.66 16.85 5.56
C GLY A 3 -1.94 15.67 6.21
N ASN A 4 -2.04 15.53 7.53
CA ASN A 4 -1.63 14.32 8.26
C ASN A 4 -2.39 13.11 7.70
N GLN A 5 -1.87 12.50 6.63
CA GLN A 5 -2.45 11.31 6.04
C GLN A 5 -1.90 10.10 6.78
N THR A 6 -2.80 9.29 7.33
CA THR A 6 -2.44 8.00 7.89
C THR A 6 -1.84 7.14 6.77
N LEU A 7 -0.62 6.68 6.97
CA LEU A 7 0.03 5.77 6.04
C LEU A 7 -0.31 4.33 6.41
N ILE A 8 -0.62 3.53 5.40
CA ILE A 8 -0.97 2.13 5.54
C ILE A 8 0.06 1.31 4.76
N PRO A 9 0.70 0.30 5.39
CA PRO A 9 1.61 -0.58 4.69
C PRO A 9 0.82 -1.52 3.76
N MET A 10 1.22 -1.58 2.50
CA MET A 10 0.61 -2.45 1.49
C MET A 10 1.67 -3.23 0.71
N LYS A 11 1.31 -4.41 0.24
CA LYS A 11 2.15 -5.28 -0.60
C LYS A 11 1.29 -6.01 -1.63
N VAL A 12 1.85 -6.32 -2.80
CA VAL A 12 1.16 -7.18 -3.78
C VAL A 12 0.85 -8.56 -3.19
N ALA A 13 -0.24 -9.18 -3.62
CA ALA A 13 -0.59 -10.52 -3.19
C ALA A 13 0.55 -11.53 -3.46
N ALA A 14 0.63 -12.58 -2.64
CA ALA A 14 1.63 -13.63 -2.81
C ALA A 14 1.54 -14.25 -4.22
N GLY A 15 2.70 -14.44 -4.86
CA GLY A 15 2.78 -14.96 -6.23
C GLY A 15 2.72 -13.90 -7.33
N MET A 16 2.48 -12.63 -7.00
CA MET A 16 2.54 -11.52 -7.95
C MET A 16 3.95 -10.91 -7.99
N SER A 17 4.34 -10.38 -9.16
CA SER A 17 5.58 -9.62 -9.31
C SER A 17 5.48 -8.28 -8.57
N VAL A 18 6.49 -7.98 -7.75
CA VAL A 18 6.59 -6.69 -7.05
C VAL A 18 7.01 -5.62 -8.07
N PRO A 19 6.23 -4.53 -8.23
CA PRO A 19 6.59 -3.46 -9.15
C PRO A 19 7.80 -2.67 -8.65
N SER A 20 8.55 -2.06 -9.55
CA SER A 20 9.66 -1.16 -9.17
C SER A 20 9.19 0.20 -8.67
N GLN A 21 8.00 0.63 -9.10
CA GLN A 21 7.36 1.89 -8.72
C GLN A 21 5.83 1.75 -8.82
N VAL A 22 5.09 2.49 -7.99
CA VAL A 22 3.63 2.51 -7.98
C VAL A 22 3.16 3.94 -8.14
N HIS A 23 2.33 4.19 -9.15
CA HIS A 23 1.74 5.49 -9.43
C HIS A 23 0.40 5.59 -8.73
N LEU A 24 0.23 6.61 -7.88
CA LEU A 24 -0.99 6.85 -7.14
C LEU A 24 -1.95 7.77 -7.92
N PRO A 25 -3.26 7.75 -7.61
CA PRO A 25 -4.25 8.57 -8.31
C PRO A 25 -4.02 10.08 -8.24
N ASP A 26 -3.24 10.57 -7.27
CA ASP A 26 -2.82 11.97 -7.17
C ASP A 26 -1.55 12.30 -7.98
N ALA A 27 -1.14 11.39 -8.87
CA ALA A 27 0.08 11.44 -9.66
C ALA A 27 1.39 11.37 -8.85
N SER A 28 1.32 11.10 -7.54
CA SER A 28 2.52 10.80 -6.76
C SER A 28 3.03 9.38 -7.07
N VAL A 29 4.33 9.17 -6.81
CA VAL A 29 4.99 7.89 -7.05
C VAL A 29 5.56 7.38 -5.73
N VAL A 30 5.28 6.12 -5.41
CA VAL A 30 5.85 5.41 -4.26
C VAL A 30 6.68 4.22 -4.72
N PHE A 31 7.75 3.92 -4.00
CA PHE A 31 8.70 2.87 -4.35
C PHE A 31 8.63 1.77 -3.30
N PRO A 32 8.41 0.50 -3.69
CA PRO A 32 8.47 -0.61 -2.75
C PRO A 32 9.86 -0.77 -2.13
N ASP A 33 9.88 -1.16 -0.85
CA ASP A 33 11.11 -1.45 -0.12
C ASP A 33 11.74 -2.79 -0.55
N ALA A 34 12.84 -3.20 0.10
CA ALA A 34 13.51 -4.46 -0.16
C ALA A 34 12.63 -5.71 0.06
N THR A 35 11.53 -5.58 0.80
CA THR A 35 10.55 -6.64 1.05
C THR A 35 9.34 -6.56 0.11
N GLY A 36 9.29 -5.55 -0.76
CA GLY A 36 8.19 -5.25 -1.68
C GLY A 36 7.00 -4.55 -1.05
N GLN A 37 7.17 -3.96 0.14
CA GLN A 37 6.13 -3.19 0.83
C GLN A 37 6.20 -1.71 0.46
N ILE A 38 5.04 -1.06 0.37
CA ILE A 38 4.91 0.40 0.21
C ILE A 38 4.13 0.99 1.37
N MET A 39 4.49 2.21 1.75
CA MET A 39 3.65 3.04 2.63
C MET A 39 2.80 3.95 1.74
N CYS A 40 1.50 3.72 1.68
CA CYS A 40 0.59 4.56 0.92
C CYS A 40 -0.37 5.33 1.84
N PRO A 41 -0.82 6.53 1.46
CA PRO A 41 -1.92 7.20 2.15
C PRO A 41 -3.20 6.36 2.21
N ALA A 42 -3.89 6.39 3.35
CA ALA A 42 -5.09 5.60 3.60
C ALA A 42 -6.21 5.84 2.58
N LEU A 43 -6.29 7.04 2.00
CA LEU A 43 -7.27 7.37 0.96
C LEU A 43 -7.10 6.58 -0.35
N PHE A 44 -5.93 5.96 -0.56
CA PHE A 44 -5.65 5.19 -1.78
C PHE A 44 -5.74 3.68 -1.58
N VAL A 45 -6.06 3.19 -0.37
CA VAL A 45 -6.09 1.75 -0.07
C VAL A 45 -7.03 1.00 -1.01
N VAL A 46 -8.25 1.48 -1.21
CA VAL A 46 -9.23 0.81 -2.09
C VAL A 46 -8.73 0.76 -3.54
N SER A 47 -8.08 1.83 -4.01
CA SER A 47 -7.50 1.88 -5.36
C SER A 47 -6.38 0.85 -5.52
N LEU A 48 -5.51 0.72 -4.51
CA LEU A 48 -4.43 -0.26 -4.51
C LEU A 48 -4.94 -1.69 -4.33
N MET A 49 -6.00 -1.91 -3.53
CA MET A 49 -6.65 -3.22 -3.41
C MET A 49 -7.21 -3.69 -4.75
N ASN A 50 -7.86 -2.80 -5.50
CA ASN A 50 -8.32 -3.11 -6.86
C ASN A 50 -7.16 -3.37 -7.84
N ALA A 51 -5.98 -2.83 -7.58
CA ALA A 51 -4.75 -3.09 -8.34
C ALA A 51 -4.00 -4.37 -7.89
N GLY A 52 -4.56 -5.16 -6.96
CA GLY A 52 -3.97 -6.43 -6.50
C GLY A 52 -3.03 -6.31 -5.31
N PHE A 53 -3.00 -5.15 -4.63
CA PHE A 53 -2.32 -4.99 -3.35
C PHE A 53 -3.19 -5.44 -2.19
N GLN A 54 -2.54 -5.77 -1.09
CA GLN A 54 -3.15 -6.20 0.15
C GLN A 54 -2.53 -5.40 1.30
N ILE A 55 -3.34 -5.10 2.30
CA ILE A 55 -2.87 -4.47 3.54
C ILE A 55 -1.93 -5.46 4.23
N VAL A 56 -0.75 -4.99 4.63
CA VAL A 56 0.16 -5.80 5.45
C VAL A 56 -0.27 -5.64 6.90
N VAL A 57 -0.86 -6.69 7.45
CA VAL A 57 -1.19 -6.75 8.87
C VAL A 57 0.05 -7.20 9.61
N ALA A 58 0.68 -6.28 10.35
CA ALA A 58 1.73 -6.66 11.28
C ALA A 58 1.14 -7.62 12.32
N GLY A 59 1.79 -8.77 12.53
CA GLY A 59 1.35 -9.76 13.50
C GLY A 59 1.17 -9.11 14.89
N GLY A 60 0.01 -9.35 15.51
CA GLY A 60 -0.35 -8.75 16.81
C GLY A 60 -1.34 -7.59 16.74
N THR A 61 -1.83 -7.21 15.56
CA THR A 61 -2.94 -6.25 15.40
C THR A 61 -4.23 -6.97 15.02
N THR A 62 -5.32 -6.72 15.74
CA THR A 62 -6.64 -7.26 15.43
C THR A 62 -7.32 -6.39 14.39
N HIS A 63 -7.65 -6.95 13.22
CA HIS A 63 -8.53 -6.27 12.27
C HIS A 63 -9.98 -6.42 12.76
N VAL A 64 -10.71 -5.32 12.93
CA VAL A 64 -12.16 -5.34 13.13
C VAL A 64 -12.81 -5.28 11.74
N PRO A 65 -13.65 -6.26 11.35
CA PRO A 65 -14.31 -6.33 10.03
C PRO A 65 -15.11 -5.08 9.66
#